data_AF-A0A1J3GU66-F1
#
_entry.id   AF-A0A1J3GU66-F1
#
_cell.length_a   1.000
_cell.length_b   1.000
_cell.length_c   1.000
_cell.angle_alpha   90.00
_cell.angle_beta   90.00
_cell.angle_gamma   90.00
#
_symmetry.space_group_name_H-M   'P 1'
#
loop_
_entity.id
_entity.type
_entity.pdbx_description
1 polymer ?
#
loop_
_entity_poly.entity_id
_entity_poly.type
_entity_poly.pdbx_seq_one_letter_code
_entity_poly.pdbx_strand_id
1 'polypeptide(L)'
;MVAPGLLVTVTPFVLGYVFGPKALLGFLPGAIVSGVQMAVSASNTGGAWDNAKKYIEAGFMVENGEKVKKGSEIHKAAVIGDTVGDPLKDT
;
A
#
# COMPACT_ATOMS: atom_id res chain seq x y z
N MET A 1 2.09 11.89 -11.00
CA MET A 1 0.83 11.71 -11.75
C MET A 1 1.06 11.48 -13.25
N VAL A 2 1.76 12.36 -13.98
CA VAL A 2 1.99 12.18 -15.43
C VAL A 2 2.79 10.92 -15.76
N ALA A 3 3.93 10.68 -15.09
CA ALA A 3 4.78 9.53 -15.40
C ALA A 3 4.11 8.16 -15.15
N PRO A 4 3.44 7.90 -14.00
CA PRO A 4 2.69 6.64 -13.81
C PRO A 4 1.54 6.46 -14.80
N GLY A 5 0.82 7.54 -15.13
CA GLY A 5 -0.24 7.49 -16.13
C GLY A 5 0.30 7.12 -17.51
N LEU A 6 1.39 7.76 -17.94
CA LEU A 6 2.06 7.43 -19.20
C LEU A 6 2.55 5.98 -19.23
N LEU A 7 3.13 5.47 -18.14
CA LEU A 7 3.56 4.09 -18.06
C LEU A 7 2.39 3.13 -18.37
N VAL A 8 1.24 3.30 -17.69
CA VAL A 8 0.08 2.43 -17.87
C VAL A 8 -0.53 2.57 -19.27
N THR A 9 -0.67 3.80 -19.77
CA THR A 9 -1.30 4.05 -21.08
C THR A 9 -0.43 3.60 -22.24
N VAL A 10 0.90 3.80 -22.18
CA VAL A 10 1.82 3.53 -23.30
C VAL A 10 2.23 2.05 -23.38
N THR A 11 2.28 1.33 -22.25
CA THR A 11 2.75 -0.07 -22.18
C THR A 11 2.04 -1.01 -23.18
N PRO A 12 0.70 -1.02 -23.32
CA PRO A 12 0.03 -1.89 -24.29
C PRO A 12 0.43 -1.61 -25.74
N PHE A 13 0.64 -0.35 -26.10
CA PHE A 13 1.06 0.04 -27.45
C PHE A 13 2.49 -0.42 -27.73
N VAL A 14 3.41 -0.19 -26.78
CA VAL A 14 4.81 -0.62 -26.93
C VAL A 14 4.88 -2.14 -27.05
N LEU A 15 4.22 -2.87 -26.15
CA LEU A 15 4.21 -4.34 -26.21
C LEU A 15 3.55 -4.87 -27.47
N GLY A 16 2.41 -4.30 -27.87
CA GLY A 16 1.65 -4.71 -29.05
C GLY A 16 2.39 -4.45 -30.37
N TYR A 17 3.00 -3.28 -30.54
CA TYR A 17 3.67 -2.91 -31.79
C TYR A 17 5.10 -3.44 -31.91
N VAL A 18 5.85 -3.50 -30.81
CA VAL A 18 7.27 -3.91 -30.84
C VAL A 18 7.41 -5.43 -30.72
N PHE A 19 6.62 -6.07 -29.87
CA PHE A 19 6.75 -7.51 -29.56
C PHE A 19 5.57 -8.35 -30.09
N GLY A 20 4.52 -7.70 -30.58
CA GLY A 20 3.37 -8.35 -31.17
C GLY A 20 2.29 -8.77 -30.16
N PRO A 21 1.12 -9.17 -30.67
CA PRO A 21 -0.07 -9.44 -29.85
C PRO A 21 0.10 -10.62 -28.89
N LYS A 22 0.94 -11.61 -29.22
CA LYS A 22 1.18 -12.77 -28.35
C LYS A 22 1.90 -12.39 -27.05
N ALA A 23 2.86 -11.46 -27.12
CA ALA A 23 3.55 -10.95 -25.93
C ALA A 23 2.60 -10.14 -25.04
N LEU A 24 1.76 -9.30 -25.65
CA LEU A 24 0.72 -8.55 -24.94
C LEU A 24 -0.29 -9.49 -24.25
N LEU A 25 -0.71 -10.57 -24.91
CA LEU A 25 -1.60 -11.58 -24.33
C LEU A 25 -1.02 -12.27 -23.10
N GLY A 26 0.31 -12.44 -23.00
CA GLY A 26 0.96 -12.95 -21.79
C GLY A 26 1.08 -11.89 -20.70
N PHE A 27 1.38 -10.65 -21.09
CA PHE A 27 1.56 -9.53 -20.17
C PHE A 27 0.28 -9.18 -19.40
N LEU A 28 -0.87 -9.07 -20.08
CA LEU A 28 -2.13 -8.64 -19.46
C LEU A 28 -2.56 -9.51 -18.25
N PRO A 29 -2.71 -10.84 -18.36
CA PRO A 29 -3.06 -11.68 -17.23
C PRO A 29 -1.94 -11.68 -16.17
N GLY A 30 -0.67 -11.65 -16.56
CA GLY A 30 0.47 -11.57 -15.65
C GLY A 30 0.42 -10.31 -14.77
N ALA A 31 0.14 -9.15 -15.37
CA ALA A 31 -0.01 -7.88 -14.65
C ALA A 31 -1.21 -7.91 -13.70
N ILE A 32 -2.32 -8.53 -14.08
CA ILE A 32 -3.51 -8.65 -13.22
C ILE A 32 -3.22 -9.54 -12.00
N VAL A 33 -2.72 -10.76 -12.20
CA VAL A 33 -2.54 -11.73 -11.11
C VAL A 33 -1.41 -11.34 -10.15
N SER A 34 -0.42 -10.59 -10.62
CA SER A 34 0.63 -10.03 -9.76
C SER A 34 0.18 -8.74 -9.07
N GLY A 35 -0.40 -7.80 -9.82
CA GLY A 35 -0.81 -6.49 -9.32
C GLY A 35 -1.87 -6.57 -8.23
N VAL A 36 -2.82 -7.51 -8.32
CA VAL A 36 -3.86 -7.67 -7.30
C VAL A 36 -3.29 -8.03 -5.93
N GLN A 37 -2.23 -8.85 -5.87
CA GLN A 37 -1.62 -9.25 -4.61
C GLN A 37 -0.93 -8.06 -3.93
N MET A 38 -0.21 -7.26 -4.72
CA MET A 38 0.45 -6.04 -4.23
C MET A 38 -0.57 -5.00 -3.79
N ALA A 39 -1.63 -4.77 -4.56
CA ALA A 39 -2.68 -3.82 -4.22
C ALA A 39 -3.36 -4.17 -2.88
N VAL A 40 -3.78 -5.44 -2.73
CA VAL A 40 -4.44 -5.89 -1.50
C VAL A 40 -3.53 -5.80 -0.28
N SER A 41 -2.27 -6.25 -0.41
CA SER A 41 -1.32 -6.19 0.70
C SER A 41 -0.98 -4.75 1.10
N ALA A 42 -0.73 -3.85 0.14
CA ALA A 42 -0.43 -2.45 0.41
C ALA A 42 -1.59 -1.73 1.12
N SER A 43 -2.82 -1.88 0.61
CA SER A 43 -4.01 -1.27 1.20
C SER A 43 -4.30 -1.79 2.62
N ASN A 44 -4.23 -3.11 2.82
CA ASN A 44 -4.51 -3.71 4.12
C ASN A 44 -3.43 -3.38 5.16
N THR A 45 -2.16 -3.43 4.78
CA THR A 45 -1.06 -3.09 5.69
C THR A 45 -1.12 -1.63 6.11
N GLY A 46 -1.34 -0.70 5.16
CA GLY A 46 -1.49 0.72 5.50
C GLY A 46 -2.71 0.99 6.38
N GLY A 47 -3.85 0.35 6.09
CA GLY A 47 -5.05 0.45 6.92
C GLY A 47 -4.85 -0.14 8.33
N ALA A 48 -4.10 -1.23 8.45
CA ALA A 48 -3.78 -1.83 9.74
C ALA A 48 -2.91 -0.91 10.60
N TRP A 49 -1.89 -0.26 10.02
CA TRP A 49 -1.05 0.69 10.76
C TRP A 49 -1.81 1.94 11.21
N ASP A 50 -2.67 2.52 10.38
CA ASP A 50 -3.53 3.65 10.78
C ASP A 50 -4.45 3.25 11.95
N ASN A 51 -5.08 2.08 11.86
CA ASN A 51 -5.97 1.59 12.90
C ASN A 51 -5.21 1.24 14.18
N ALA A 52 -3.98 0.73 14.10
CA ALA A 52 -3.13 0.50 15.27
C ALA A 52 -2.77 1.81 15.98
N LYS A 53 -2.41 2.85 15.22
CA LYS A 53 -2.19 4.21 15.76
C LYS A 53 -3.46 4.73 16.43
N LYS A 54 -4.62 4.65 15.76
CA LYS A 54 -5.92 5.09 16.32
C LYS A 54 -6.32 4.30 17.56
N TYR A 55 -6.01 3.01 17.62
CA TYR A 55 -6.27 2.15 18.78
C TYR A 55 -5.51 2.62 20.03
N ILE A 56 -4.25 3.04 19.85
CA ILE A 56 -3.44 3.66 20.92
C ILE A 56 -4.00 5.04 21.30
N GLU A 57 -4.34 5.87 20.32
CA GLU A 57 -4.88 7.22 20.56
C GLU A 57 -6.24 7.22 21.27
N ALA A 58 -7.06 6.19 21.05
CA ALA A 58 -8.31 5.96 21.75
C ALA A 58 -8.11 5.37 23.18
N GLY A 59 -6.87 5.03 23.55
CA GLY A 59 -6.54 4.53 24.89
C GLY A 59 -7.03 3.10 25.15
N PHE A 60 -7.10 2.27 24.11
CA PHE A 60 -7.45 0.85 24.22
C PHE A 60 -6.24 -0.04 24.50
N MET A 61 -5.03 0.41 24.15
CA MET A 61 -3.81 -0.35 24.41
C MET A 61 -3.35 -0.22 25.87
N VAL A 62 -3.04 -1.34 26.51
CA VAL A 62 -2.54 -1.43 27.88
C VAL A 62 -1.22 -2.19 27.88
N GLU A 63 -0.21 -1.64 28.54
CA GLU A 63 1.08 -2.28 28.75
C GLU A 63 1.44 -2.14 30.24
N ASN A 64 1.90 -3.23 30.88
CA ASN A 64 2.23 -3.27 32.30
C ASN A 64 1.12 -2.75 33.24
N GLY A 65 -0.15 -2.91 32.85
CA GLY A 65 -1.31 -2.45 33.63
C GLY A 65 -1.66 -0.97 33.45
N GLU A 66 -0.90 -0.21 32.66
CA GLU A 66 -1.19 1.18 32.33
C GLU A 66 -1.62 1.36 30.87
N LYS A 67 -2.54 2.30 30.62
CA LYS A 67 -2.89 2.67 29.25
C LYS A 67 -1.72 3.36 28.58
N VAL A 68 -1.37 2.90 27.38
CA VAL A 68 -0.37 3.55 26.54
C VAL A 68 -0.90 4.93 26.15
N LYS A 69 -0.16 5.98 26.53
CA LYS A 69 -0.55 7.37 26.31
C LYS A 69 -0.08 7.87 24.95
N LYS A 70 -0.81 8.84 24.40
CA LYS A 70 -0.36 9.61 23.24
C LYS A 70 0.97 10.31 23.55
N GLY A 71 1.91 10.25 22.61
CA GLY A 71 3.27 10.80 22.78
C GLY A 71 4.28 9.86 23.45
N SER A 72 3.85 8.68 23.90
CA SER A 72 4.77 7.60 24.31
C SER A 72 5.60 7.09 23.13
N GLU A 73 6.69 6.38 23.42
CA GLU A 73 7.52 5.76 22.37
C GLU A 73 6.74 4.75 21.51
N ILE A 74 5.80 4.00 22.11
CA ILE A 74 4.91 3.09 21.38
C ILE A 74 3.98 3.87 20.44
N HIS A 75 3.40 4.99 20.89
CA HIS A 75 2.57 5.84 20.02
C HIS A 75 3.39 6.40 18.86
N LYS A 76 4.63 6.87 19.11
CA LYS A 76 5.52 7.35 18.04
C LYS A 76 5.85 6.25 17.04
N ALA A 77 6.11 5.03 17.49
CA ALA A 77 6.34 3.88 16.61
C ALA A 77 5.11 3.58 15.73
N ALA A 78 3.91 3.66 16.29
CA ALA A 78 2.67 3.48 15.52
C ALA A 78 2.45 4.61 14.50
N VAL A 79 2.81 5.86 14.83
CA VAL A 79 2.80 6.98 13.88
C VAL A 79 3.78 6.72 12.73
N ILE A 80 4.98 6.21 13.00
CA ILE A 80 5.94 5.84 11.95
C ILE A 80 5.31 4.79 11.01
N GLY A 81 4.70 3.73 11.55
CA GLY A 81 4.01 2.72 10.76
C GLY A 81 2.93 3.31 9.86
N ASP A 82 2.09 4.20 10.40
CA ASP A 82 1.03 4.86 9.62
C ASP A 82 1.60 5.75 8.50
N THR A 83 2.64 6.54 8.78
CA THR A 83 3.27 7.39 7.75
C THR A 83 3.93 6.60 6.62
N VAL A 84 4.42 5.38 6.89
CA VAL A 84 4.88 4.46 5.84
C VAL A 84 3.70 3.86 5.08
N GLY A 85 2.60 3.59 5.78
CA GLY A 85 1.35 3.05 5.24
C GLY A 85 0.55 4.02 4.36
N ASP A 86 0.68 5.32 4.56
CA ASP A 86 -0.06 6.36 3.83
C ASP A 86 0.14 6.26 2.30
N PRO A 87 1.38 6.30 1.75
CA PRO A 87 1.56 6.11 0.32
C PRO A 87 1.25 4.68 -0.16
N LEU A 88 1.19 3.68 0.73
CA LEU A 88 0.84 2.30 0.34
C LEU A 88 -0.67 2.12 0.15
N LYS A 89 -1.50 2.79 0.96
CA LYS A 89 -2.97 2.62 0.93
C LYS A 89 -3.68 3.71 0.11
N ASP A 90 -3.10 4.90 0.00
CA ASP A 90 -3.76 6.08 -0.57
C ASP A 90 -3.14 6.61 -1.88
N THR A 91 -2.08 5.98 -2.40
CA THR A 91 -1.42 6.37 -3.68
C THR A 91 -1.35 5.20 -4.64
#